data_AF-A0A9P4K8N4-F1
#
_entry.id   AF-A0A9P4K8N4-F1
#
_cell.length_a   1.000
_cell.length_b   1.000
_cell.length_c   1.000
_cell.angle_alpha   90.00
_cell.angle_beta   90.00
_cell.angle_gamma   90.00
#
_symmetry.space_group_name_H-M   'P 1'
#
loop_
_entity.id
_entity.type
_entity.pdbx_description
1 polymer ?
#
loop_
_entity_poly.entity_id
_entity_poly.type
_entity_poly.pdbx_seq_one_letter_code
_entity_poly.pdbx_strand_id
1 'polypeptide(L)' 'MRRTTVIKESLHLYTPNSMPMARVAPPEFFVDGHFIPEKTVVSIHSYRTHRDPQVYGEEVETFRPER' A
#
# COMPACT_ATOMS: atom_id res chain seq x y z
N MET A 1 23.24 1.64 11.49
CA MET A 1 21.80 1.37 11.24
C MET A 1 20.96 2.45 11.93
N ARG A 2 20.15 3.22 11.19
CA ARG A 2 19.31 4.27 11.79
C ARG A 2 18.03 3.64 12.33
N ARG A 3 17.68 3.90 13.59
CA ARG A 3 16.48 3.31 14.24
C ARG A 3 15.18 3.52 13.43
N THR A 4 15.07 4.65 12.75
CA THR A 4 13.91 4.99 11.94
C THR A 4 13.70 4.07 10.74
N THR A 5 14.77 3.53 10.13
CA THR A 5 14.63 2.68 8.94
C THR A 5 14.16 1.27 9.32
N VAL A 6 14.59 0.78 10.48
CA VAL A 6 14.06 -0.45 11.10
C VAL A 6 12.55 -0.36 11.29
N ILE A 7 12.07 0.73 11.89
CA ILE A 7 10.63 0.92 12.15
C ILE A 7 9.85 0.95 10.84
N LYS A 8 10.35 1.66 9.83
CA LYS A 8 9.69 1.75 8.51
C LYS A 8 9.61 0.39 7.82
N GLU A 9 10.70 -0.36 7.79
CA GLU A 9 10.72 -1.69 7.16
C GLU A 9 9.84 -2.70 7.91
N SER A 10 9.76 -2.60 9.25
CA SER A 10 8.85 -3.42 10.03
C SER A 10 7.39 -3.11 9.69
N LEU A 11 7.02 -1.83 9.59
CA LEU A 11 5.66 -1.42 9.21
C LEU A 11 5.32 -1.76 7.74
N HIS A 12 6.33 -1.82 6.88
CA HIS A 12 6.18 -2.25 5.50
C HIS A 12 5.81 -3.74 5.43
N LEU A 13 6.64 -4.62 6.00
CA LEU A 13 6.43 -6.07 5.94
C LEU A 13 5.28 -6.57 6.82
N TYR A 14 5.12 -5.98 8.00
CA TYR A 14 4.15 -6.34 9.02
C TYR A 14 3.16 -5.20 9.23
N THR A 15 2.40 -4.89 8.18
CA THR A 15 1.45 -3.78 8.20
C THR A 15 0.53 -3.87 9.42
N PRO A 16 0.50 -2.86 10.31
CA PRO A 16 -0.32 -2.92 11.51
C PRO A 16 -1.82 -2.75 11.21
N ASN A 17 -2.15 -2.30 9.99
CA ASN A 17 -3.50 -2.05 9.59
C ASN A 17 -4.19 -3.34 9.12
N SER A 18 -5.25 -3.72 9.82
CA SER A 18 -6.06 -4.91 9.52
C SER A 18 -7.23 -4.63 8.57
N MET A 19 -7.62 -3.36 8.38
CA MET A 19 -8.78 -2.99 7.58
C MET A 19 -8.41 -2.12 6.37
N PRO A 20 -9.04 -2.33 5.20
CA PRO A 20 -8.82 -1.48 4.04
C PRO A 20 -9.19 -0.02 4.33
N MET A 21 -8.36 0.91 3.86
CA MET A 21 -8.63 2.35 4.02
C MET A 21 -9.64 2.80 2.97
N ALA A 22 -10.92 2.76 3.33
CA ALA A 22 -12.01 3.09 2.43
C ALA A 22 -12.06 4.58 2.05
N ARG A 23 -12.42 4.84 0.79
CA ARG A 23 -12.79 6.14 0.23
C ARG A 23 -14.05 5.95 -0.60
N VAL A 24 -14.83 7.01 -0.76
CA VAL A 24 -16.02 7.02 -1.62
C VAL A 24 -15.67 7.81 -2.87
N ALA A 25 -15.89 7.20 -4.04
CA ALA A 25 -15.60 7.83 -5.32
C ALA A 25 -16.46 9.10 -5.51
N PRO A 26 -15.85 10.26 -5.82
CA PRO A 26 -16.58 11.47 -6.19
C PRO A 26 -17.20 11.34 -7.59
N PRO A 27 -17.97 12.33 -8.06
CA PRO A 27 -18.40 12.41 -9.45
C PRO A 27 -17.20 12.44 -10.41
N GLU A 28 -17.37 11.87 -11.61
CA GLU A 28 -16.36 11.86 -12.70
C GLU A 28 -14.97 11.35 -12.27
N PHE A 29 -14.92 10.26 -11.50
CA PHE A 29 -13.67 9.74 -10.95
C PHE A 29 -12.98 8.73 -11.88
N PHE A 30 -11.71 8.98 -12.19
CA PHE A 30 -10.86 8.08 -12.97
C PHE A 30 -9.59 7.74 -12.19
N VAL A 31 -9.21 6.46 -12.20
CA VAL A 31 -7.95 5.97 -11.62
C VAL A 31 -7.27 5.09 -12.65
N ASP A 32 -6.03 5.42 -13.02
CA ASP A 32 -5.23 4.66 -13.99
C ASP A 32 -5.99 4.37 -15.30
N GLY A 33 -6.67 5.39 -15.84
CA GLY A 33 -7.49 5.27 -17.06
C GLY A 33 -8.84 4.56 -16.89
N HIS A 34 -9.15 4.04 -15.70
CA HIS A 34 -10.42 3.36 -15.42
C HIS A 34 -11.43 4.31 -14.79
N PHE A 35 -12.64 4.36 -15.36
CA PHE A 35 -13.76 5.09 -14.76
C PHE A 35 -14.30 4.34 -13.54
N ILE A 36 -14.51 5.05 -12.44
CA ILE A 36 -15.09 4.53 -11.20
C ILE A 36 -16.42 5.27 -10.96
N PRO A 37 -17.55 4.56 -10.89
CA PRO A 37 -18.85 5.19 -10.65
C PRO A 37 -18.88 5.97 -9.33
N GLU A 38 -19.58 7.10 -9.33
CA GLU A 38 -19.83 7.90 -8.12
C GLU A 38 -20.38 7.01 -6.99
N LYS A 39 -19.99 7.30 -5.75
CA LYS A 39 -20.40 6.58 -4.53
C LYS A 39 -19.85 5.15 -4.41
N THR A 40 -19.03 4.68 -5.34
CA THR A 40 -18.30 3.41 -5.19
C THR A 40 -17.34 3.50 -4.01
N VAL A 41 -17.37 2.52 -3.11
CA VAL A 41 -16.36 2.41 -2.05
C VAL A 41 -15.10 1.77 -2.64
N VAL A 42 -14.02 2.54 -2.69
CA VAL A 42 -12.70 2.08 -3.11
C VAL A 42 -11.79 1.95 -1.89
N SER A 43 -10.92 0.94 -1.89
CA SER A 43 -9.95 0.74 -0.82
C SER A 43 -8.72 0.02 -1.33
N ILE A 44 -7.63 0.13 -0.58
CA ILE A 44 -6.39 -0.60 -0.86
C ILE A 44 -6.08 -1.56 0.27
N HIS A 45 -5.51 -2.71 -0.08
CA HIS A 45 -5.04 -3.70 0.88
C HIS A 45 -3.54 -3.48 1.12
N SER A 46 -3.19 -2.80 2.21
CA SER A 46 -1.80 -2.42 2.52
C SER A 46 -0.84 -3.60 2.49
N TYR A 47 -1.23 -4.76 3.03
CA TYR A 47 -0.40 -5.95 3.02
C TYR A 47 -0.01 -6.41 1.61
N ARG A 48 -0.95 -6.27 0.64
CA ARG A 48 -0.70 -6.64 -0.76
C ARG A 48 0.07 -5.55 -1.50
N THR A 49 -0.29 -4.28 -1.30
CA THR A 49 0.41 -3.15 -1.93
C THR A 49 1.87 -3.07 -1.48
N HIS A 50 2.16 -3.36 -0.21
CA HIS A 50 3.52 -3.45 0.32
C HIS A 50 4.27 -4.71 -0.15
N ARG A 51 3.69 -5.55 -1.00
CA ARG A 51 4.33 -6.74 -1.57
C ARG A 51 4.50 -6.65 -3.08
N ASP A 52 4.34 -5.44 -3.63
CA ASP A 52 4.51 -5.22 -5.05
C ASP A 52 6.02 -5.15 -5.41
N PRO A 53 6.57 -6.13 -6.14
CA PRO A 53 7.97 -6.12 -6.55
C PRO A 53 8.29 -4.99 -7.52
N GLN A 54 7.30 -4.40 -8.20
CA GLN A 54 7.51 -3.23 -9.05
C GLN A 54 7.85 -1.97 -8.24
N VAL A 55 7.38 -1.91 -6.99
CA VAL A 55 7.63 -0.78 -6.08
C VAL A 55 8.81 -1.05 -5.16
N TYR A 56 8.93 -2.29 -4.65
CA TYR A 56 9.88 -2.64 -3.60
C TYR A 56 11.03 -3.54 -4.07
N GLY A 57 11.04 -3.99 -5.32
CA GLY A 57 12.02 -4.92 -5.88
C GLY A 57 11.73 -6.39 -5.56
N GLU A 58 12.49 -7.28 -6.18
CA GLU A 58 12.26 -8.75 -6.11
C GLU A 58 12.36 -9.31 -4.68
N GLU A 59 13.16 -8.70 -3.81
CA GLU A 59 13.33 -9.13 -2.42
C GLU A 59 12.29 -8.52 -1.46
N VAL A 60 11.07 -8.22 -1.94
CA VAL A 60 10.04 -7.53 -1.15
C VAL A 60 9.61 -8.28 0.11
N GLU A 61 9.74 -9.61 0.15
CA GLU A 61 9.45 -10.41 1.36
C GLU A 61 10.61 -10.45 2.37
N THR A 62 11.79 -9.92 2.00
CA THR A 62 12.98 -9.93 2.86
C THR A 62 13.03 -8.66 3.70
N PHE A 63 13.19 -8.80 5.03
CA PHE A 63 13.39 -7.65 5.91
C PHE A 63 14.76 -7.02 5.65
N ARG A 64 14.75 -5.86 4.97
CA ARG A 64 15.93 -5.09 4.59
C ARG A 64 15.82 -3.67 5.12
N PRO A 65 16.23 -3.43 6.36
CA PRO A 65 16.05 -2.12 7.01
C PRO A 65 16.87 -0.99 6.39
N GLU A 66 17.70 -1.26 5.37
CA GLU A 66 18.35 -0.26 4.52
C GLU A 66 17.60 0.08 3.22
N ARG A 67 16.45 -0.57 2.98
CA ARG A 67 15.55 -0.29 1.84
C ARG A 67 15.06 1.17 1.85
#